data_AF-A0A7I4Z4U0-F1
#
_entry.id   AF-A0A7I4Z4U0-F1
#
_cell.length_a   1.000
_cell.length_b   1.000
_cell.length_c   1.000
_cell.angle_alpha   90.00
_cell.angle_beta   90.00
_cell.angle_gamma   90.00
#
_symmetry.space_group_name_H-M   'P 1'
#
loop_
_entity.id
_entity.type
_entity.pdbx_description
1 polymer ?
#
loop_
_entity_poly.entity_id
_entity_poly.type
_entity_poly.pdbx_seq_one_letter_code
_entity_poly.pdbx_strand_id
1 'polypeptide(L)'
;MDNNLRAEIVRRRRCAWAAIGNIKEAAHLVSDKKVRADLFDSTVLPALCYASETWAENKKSTLMLVRAQRALERTLLKINRAKQRSLNRVCDVSLE
;
A
#
# COMPACT_ATOMS: atom_id res chain seq x y z
N MET A 1 13.07 3.58 27.50
CA MET A 1 13.58 3.05 26.21
C MET A 1 12.58 3.26 25.06
N ASP A 2 11.31 3.56 25.34
CA ASP A 2 10.24 3.69 24.34
C ASP A 2 10.38 4.85 23.34
N ASN A 3 11.02 5.95 23.75
CA ASN A 3 11.21 7.11 22.86
C ASN A 3 12.07 6.79 21.63
N ASN A 4 13.09 5.93 21.79
CA ASN A 4 13.94 5.51 20.67
C ASN A 4 13.20 4.57 19.71
N LEU A 5 12.37 3.66 20.24
CA LEU A 5 11.57 2.74 19.43
C LEU A 5 10.49 3.51 18.64
N ARG A 6 9.78 4.43 19.29
CA ARG A 6 8.79 5.29 18.62
C ARG A 6 9.42 6.16 17.54
N ALA A 7 10.59 6.74 17.80
CA ALA A 7 11.34 7.51 16.81
C ALA A 7 11.75 6.64 15.61
N GLU A 8 12.21 5.42 15.84
CA GLU A 8 12.61 4.48 14.78
C GLU A 8 11.41 4.03 13.92
N ILE A 9 10.25 3.75 14.54
CA ILE A 9 9.01 3.44 13.81
C ILE A 9 8.59 4.62 12.92
N VAL A 10 8.65 5.85 13.44
CA VAL A 10 8.34 7.06 12.66
C VAL A 10 9.32 7.24 11.50
N ARG A 11 10.62 7.01 11.71
CA ARG A 11 11.65 7.08 10.67
C ARG A 11 11.40 6.05 9.56
N ARG A 12 11.18 4.78 9.92
CA ARG A 12 10.87 3.71 8.96
C ARG A 12 9.59 3.99 8.18
N ARG A 13 8.57 4.52 8.86
CA ARG A 13 7.32 4.97 8.23
C ARG A 13 7.59 6.01 7.15
N ARG A 14 8.41 7.03 7.43
CA ARG A 14 8.79 8.05 6.43
C ARG A 14 9.55 7.45 5.25
N CYS A 15 10.54 6.59 5.51
CA CYS A 15 11.30 5.92 4.45
C CYS A 15 10.41 5.06 3.55
N ALA A 16 9.48 4.32 4.14
CA ALA A 16 8.55 3.49 3.39
C ALA A 16 7.54 4.33 2.58
N TRP A 17 7.05 5.46 3.09
CA TRP A 17 6.23 6.38 2.29
C TRP A 17 7.00 6.97 1.10
N ALA A 18 8.28 7.30 1.27
CA ALA A 18 9.14 7.75 0.17
C ALA A 18 9.34 6.64 -0.87
N ALA A 19 9.58 5.41 -0.44
CA ALA A 19 9.71 4.25 -1.32
C ALA A 19 8.42 3.98 -2.11
N ILE A 20 7.25 4.06 -1.46
CA ILE A 20 5.95 3.95 -2.12
C ILE A 20 5.78 5.02 -3.21
N GLY A 21 6.18 6.26 -2.93
CA GLY A 21 6.18 7.35 -3.91
C GLY A 21 7.05 7.02 -5.12
N ASN A 22 8.29 6.57 -4.89
CA ASN A 22 9.21 6.20 -5.97
C ASN A 22 8.70 5.02 -6.79
N ILE A 23 8.11 3.99 -6.16
CA ILE A 23 7.49 2.84 -6.85
C ILE A 23 6.34 3.32 -7.72
N LYS A 24 5.50 4.23 -7.23
CA LYS A 24 4.40 4.81 -8.01
C LYS A 24 4.92 5.52 -9.26
N GLU A 25 5.99 6.31 -9.15
CA GLU A 25 6.56 7.01 -10.31
C GLU A 25 7.25 6.03 -11.28
N ALA A 26 7.99 5.04 -10.77
CA ALA A 26 8.58 3.99 -11.60
C ALA A 26 7.51 3.16 -12.34
N ALA A 27 6.38 2.87 -11.69
CA ALA A 27 5.25 2.18 -12.29
C ALA A 27 4.60 2.95 -13.46
N HIS A 28 4.72 4.28 -13.46
CA HIS A 28 4.28 5.10 -14.60
C HIS A 28 5.20 4.94 -15.80
N LEU A 29 6.50 4.67 -15.59
CA LEU A 29 7.48 4.45 -16.66
C LEU A 29 7.40 3.03 -17.26
N VAL A 30 6.97 2.04 -16.48
CA VAL A 30 6.80 0.66 -16.98
C VAL A 30 5.52 0.56 -17.84
N SER A 31 5.70 0.29 -19.13
CA SER A 31 4.62 0.15 -20.10
C SER A 31 3.83 -1.16 -19.91
N ASP A 32 4.51 -2.25 -19.59
CA ASP A 32 3.91 -3.58 -19.43
C ASP A 32 3.03 -3.66 -18.15
N LYS A 33 1.77 -4.08 -18.34
CA LYS A 33 0.80 -4.24 -17.25
C LYS A 33 1.09 -5.47 -16.38
N LYS A 34 1.58 -6.55 -16.95
CA LYS A 34 1.86 -7.80 -16.24
C LYS A 34 3.03 -7.61 -15.27
N VAL A 35 4.13 -7.00 -15.74
CA VAL A 35 5.29 -6.68 -14.90
C VAL A 35 4.92 -5.79 -13.72
N ARG A 36 4.03 -4.81 -13.93
CA ARG A 36 3.52 -3.97 -12.82
C ARG A 36 2.64 -4.71 -11.83
N ALA A 37 1.82 -5.65 -12.30
CA ALA A 37 1.00 -6.49 -11.43
C ALA A 37 1.88 -7.41 -10.59
N ASP A 38 2.84 -8.09 -11.21
CA ASP A 38 3.77 -8.99 -10.53
C ASP A 38 4.61 -8.25 -9.49
N LEU A 39 5.08 -7.02 -9.80
CA LEU A 39 5.78 -6.16 -8.83
C LEU A 39 4.88 -5.76 -7.65
N PHE A 40 3.61 -5.46 -7.92
CA PHE A 40 2.65 -5.10 -6.88
C PHE A 40 2.42 -6.29 -5.94
N ASP A 41 2.12 -7.46 -6.47
CA ASP A 41 1.79 -8.65 -5.70
C ASP A 41 3.00 -9.21 -4.93
N SER A 42 4.19 -9.15 -5.54
CA SER A 42 5.42 -9.68 -4.90
C SER A 42 6.04 -8.77 -3.85
N THR A 43 5.90 -7.45 -3.99
CA THR A 43 6.68 -6.48 -3.18
C THR A 43 5.79 -5.50 -2.43
N VAL A 44 4.84 -4.87 -3.11
CA VAL A 44 4.03 -3.80 -2.53
C VAL A 44 2.99 -4.35 -1.57
N LEU A 45 2.33 -5.44 -1.94
CA LEU A 45 1.29 -6.06 -1.12
C LEU A 45 1.86 -6.61 0.21
N PRO A 46 2.96 -7.39 0.24
CA PRO A 46 3.56 -7.85 1.50
C PRO A 46 4.04 -6.69 2.39
N ALA A 47 4.61 -5.64 1.80
CA ALA A 47 5.07 -4.47 2.56
C ALA A 47 3.90 -3.71 3.21
N LEU A 48 2.76 -3.60 2.53
CA LEU A 48 1.55 -2.98 3.07
C LEU A 48 0.88 -3.84 4.15
N CYS A 49 0.88 -5.17 4.01
CA CYS A 49 0.42 -6.09 5.05
C CYS A 49 1.24 -5.92 6.33
N TYR A 50 2.57 -5.97 6.23
CA TYR A 50 3.46 -5.74 7.36
C TYR A 50 3.28 -4.36 8.00
N ALA A 51 3.10 -3.31 7.16
CA ALA A 51 2.82 -1.98 7.66
C ALA A 51 1.47 -1.89 8.39
N SER A 52 0.46 -2.66 7.96
CA SER A 52 -0.82 -2.70 8.65
C SER A 52 -0.70 -3.34 10.03
N GLU A 53 0.04 -4.44 10.16
CA GLU A 53 0.29 -5.10 11.43
C GLU A 53 1.13 -4.24 12.38
N THR A 54 2.10 -3.50 11.84
CA THR A 54 3.08 -2.75 12.67
C THR A 54 2.68 -1.30 12.94
N TRP A 55 1.93 -0.63 12.03
CA TRP A 55 1.65 0.81 12.12
C TRP A 55 0.19 1.15 12.41
N ALA A 56 -0.74 0.21 12.23
CA ALA A 56 -2.16 0.47 12.38
C ALA A 56 -2.63 0.45 13.84
N GLU A 57 -1.94 1.18 14.73
CA GLU A 57 -2.39 1.39 16.12
C GLU A 57 -3.79 2.04 16.18
N ASN A 58 -4.12 2.86 15.17
CA ASN A 58 -5.35 3.65 15.15
C ASN A 58 -6.09 3.52 13.81
N LYS A 59 -7.42 3.59 13.84
CA LYS A 59 -8.31 3.55 12.67
C LYS A 59 -7.92 4.54 11.54
N LYS A 60 -7.35 5.70 11.91
CA LYS A 60 -6.82 6.69 10.96
C LYS A 60 -5.62 6.16 10.17
N SER A 61 -4.69 5.48 10.84
CA SER A 61 -3.51 4.88 10.21
C SER A 61 -3.92 3.74 9.27
N THR A 62 -4.86 2.88 9.70
CA THR A 62 -5.44 1.83 8.86
C THR A 62 -6.06 2.40 7.59
N LEU A 63 -6.88 3.45 7.72
CA LEU A 63 -7.52 4.09 6.58
C LEU A 63 -6.52 4.72 5.61
N MET A 64 -5.41 5.27 6.13
CA MET A 64 -4.33 5.81 5.29
C MET A 64 -3.65 4.70 4.48
N LEU A 65 -3.37 3.55 5.09
CA LEU A 65 -2.77 2.39 4.41
C LEU A 65 -3.71 1.82 3.33
N VAL A 66 -5.00 1.62 3.65
CA VAL A 66 -6.00 1.16 2.67
C VAL A 66 -6.14 2.12 1.49
N ARG A 67 -6.11 3.44 1.75
CA ARG A 67 -6.14 4.45 0.69
C ARG A 67 -4.90 4.38 -0.20
N ALA A 68 -3.72 4.17 0.40
CA ALA A 68 -2.47 4.04 -0.33
C ALA A 68 -2.44 2.77 -1.20
N GLN A 69 -2.83 1.63 -0.64
CA GLN A 69 -2.98 0.37 -1.38
C GLN A 69 -3.88 0.57 -2.60
N ARG A 70 -5.09 1.12 -2.39
CA ARG A 70 -6.05 1.37 -3.47
C ARG A 70 -5.50 2.34 -4.51
N ALA A 71 -4.68 3.32 -4.12
CA ALA A 71 -4.05 4.23 -5.06
C ALA A 71 -2.98 3.54 -5.91
N LEU A 72 -2.16 2.68 -5.30
CA LEU A 72 -1.13 1.91 -5.98
C LEU A 72 -1.73 0.89 -6.95
N GLU A 73 -2.76 0.15 -6.54
CA GLU A 73 -3.50 -0.77 -7.41
C GLU A 73 -4.01 -0.05 -8.67
N ARG A 74 -4.57 1.15 -8.53
CA ARG A 74 -5.05 1.93 -9.70
C ARG A 74 -3.92 2.33 -10.63
N THR A 75 -2.79 2.76 -10.09
CA THR A 75 -1.62 3.16 -10.89
C THR A 75 -0.98 1.97 -11.59
N LEU A 76 -0.76 0.87 -10.86
CA LEU A 76 -0.04 -0.31 -11.36
C LEU A 76 -0.90 -1.16 -12.29
N LEU A 77 -2.19 -1.34 -11.97
CA LEU A 77 -3.09 -2.19 -12.76
C LEU A 77 -3.89 -1.41 -13.82
N LYS A 78 -3.75 -0.08 -13.87
CA LYS A 78 -4.52 0.83 -14.74
C LYS A 78 -6.03 0.56 -14.70
N ILE A 79 -6.56 0.21 -13.53
CA ILE A 79 -7.99 -0.07 -13.34
C ILE A 79 -8.76 1.21 -12.98
N ASN A 80 -9.97 1.35 -13.52
CA ASN A 80 -10.84 2.47 -13.19
C ASN A 80 -11.45 2.29 -11.78
N ARG A 81 -11.92 3.39 -11.18
CA ARG A 81 -12.52 3.38 -9.83
C ARG A 81 -13.76 2.47 -9.73
N ALA A 82 -14.49 2.28 -10.82
CA ALA A 82 -15.68 1.44 -10.86
C ALA A 82 -15.32 -0.06 -10.75
N LYS A 83 -14.32 -0.52 -11.50
CA LYS A 83 -13.81 -1.89 -11.48
C LYS A 83 -13.18 -2.22 -10.12
N GLN A 84 -12.50 -1.26 -9.50
CA GLN A 84 -11.94 -1.47 -8.16
C GLN A 84 -13.03 -1.58 -7.08
N ARG A 85 -14.12 -0.81 -7.17
CA ARG A 85 -15.26 -0.97 -6.25
C ARG A 85 -15.89 -2.37 -6.35
N SER A 86 -15.93 -2.97 -7.55
CA SER A 86 -16.41 -4.35 -7.69
C SER A 86 -15.45 -5.39 -7.08
N LEU A 87 -14.13 -5.15 -7.13
CA LEU A 87 -13.13 -6.04 -6.54
C LEU A 87 -13.06 -5.90 -5.02
N ASN A 88 -13.14 -4.67 -4.49
CA ASN A 88 -13.09 -4.43 -3.04
C ASN A 88 -14.30 -4.98 -2.29
N ARG A 89 -15.48 -5.14 -2.95
CA ARG A 89 -16.63 -5.85 -2.35
C ARG A 89 -16.31 -7.31 -2.00
N VAL A 90 -15.28 -7.90 -2.60
CA VAL A 90 -14.83 -9.27 -2.30
C VAL A 90 -13.92 -9.31 -1.08
N CYS A 91 -13.19 -8.23 -0.79
CA CYS A 91 -12.19 -8.17 0.29
C CYS A 91 -12.72 -7.55 1.60
N ASP A 92 -13.85 -6.82 1.57
CA ASP A 92 -14.49 -6.28 2.79
C ASP A 92 -15.10 -7.38 3.69
N VAL A 93 -15.17 -8.64 3.23
CA VAL A 93 -15.71 -9.78 4.01
C VAL A 93 -14.66 -10.42 4.95
N SER A 94 -13.39 -9.99 4.90
CA SER A 94 -12.31 -10.60 5.73
C SER A 94 -11.88 -9.76 6.93
N LEU A 95 -12.64 -8.72 7.29
CA LEU A 95 -12.35 -7.82 8.42
C LEU A 95 -13.54 -7.66 9.39
N GLU A 96 -14.46 -8.63 9.42
CA GLU A 96 -15.39 -8.84 10.53
C GLU A 96 -15.00 -10.10 11.32
#